data_AF-A0A1F5DIY3-F1
#
_entry.id   AF-A0A1F5DIY3-F1
#
_cell.length_a   1.000
_cell.length_b   1.000
_cell.length_c   1.000
_cell.angle_alpha   90.00
_cell.angle_beta   90.00
_cell.angle_gamma   90.00
#
_symmetry.space_group_name_H-M   'P 1'
#
loop_
_entity.id
_entity.type
_entity.pdbx_description
1 polymer ?
#
loop_
_entity_poly.entity_id
_entity_poly.type
_entity_poly.pdbx_seq_one_letter_code
_entity_poly.pdbx_strand_id
1 'polypeptide(L)'
;MEHSKPHPAFKVWMETDDGYVFGPGVYSLLKRIMEVGTLKEAATELGMSYRYAWGLIKKAEDKLGEPLLTAHKGGRSGGGGAELTERGKQFLVEFQKLREQIIRVTQKNPQQFINGIVREIKLYPDKIEVIIRIDPGDRTRLKKGENVSIYKT
;
A
#
# COMPACT_ATOMS: atom_id res chain seq x y z
N MET A 1 19.45 -24.20 14.87
CA MET A 1 18.19 -23.53 14.50
C MET A 1 18.00 -23.75 13.02
N GLU A 2 16.92 -24.42 12.61
CA GLU A 2 16.64 -24.66 11.19
C GLU A 2 16.22 -23.33 10.57
N HIS A 3 17.04 -22.79 9.67
CA HIS A 3 16.71 -21.55 8.98
C HIS A 3 15.56 -21.84 8.00
N SER A 4 14.44 -21.14 8.16
CA SER A 4 13.29 -21.23 7.26
C SER A 4 13.71 -21.01 5.81
N LYS A 5 13.12 -21.75 4.88
CA LYS A 5 13.37 -21.58 3.45
C LYS A 5 13.03 -20.13 3.05
N PRO A 6 13.89 -19.46 2.26
CA PRO A 6 13.61 -18.10 1.79
C PRO A 6 12.31 -18.10 0.98
N HIS A 7 11.44 -17.12 1.25
CA HIS A 7 10.21 -16.90 0.51
C HIS A 7 10.25 -15.51 -0.16
N PRO A 8 9.55 -15.32 -1.29
CA PRO A 8 9.42 -14.00 -1.90
C PRO A 8 8.83 -12.98 -0.92
N ALA A 9 9.36 -11.76 -0.98
CA ALA A 9 8.83 -10.60 -0.28
C ALA A 9 8.75 -9.45 -1.27
N PHE A 10 7.70 -8.65 -1.17
CA PHE A 10 7.49 -7.48 -2.01
C PHE A 10 6.85 -6.36 -1.21
N LYS A 11 7.08 -5.12 -1.65
CA LYS A 11 6.45 -3.92 -1.12
C LYS A 11 5.78 -3.18 -2.26
N VAL A 12 4.53 -2.78 -2.05
CA VAL A 12 3.72 -2.08 -3.05
C VAL A 12 3.27 -0.75 -2.47
N TRP A 13 3.28 0.28 -3.30
CA TRP A 13 2.74 1.58 -2.99
C TRP A 13 2.17 2.22 -4.26
N MET A 14 1.35 3.24 -4.08
CA MET A 14 0.72 4.05 -5.12
C MET A 14 1.29 5.46 -5.03
N GLU A 15 1.56 6.06 -6.18
CA GLU A 15 2.12 7.40 -6.34
C GLU A 15 1.27 8.19 -7.34
N THR A 16 1.26 9.51 -7.19
CA THR A 16 0.89 10.44 -8.25
C THR A 16 2.16 11.02 -8.87
N ASP A 17 2.03 11.93 -9.85
CA ASP A 17 3.18 12.69 -10.36
C ASP A 17 3.88 13.50 -9.26
N ASP A 18 3.17 13.81 -8.17
CA ASP A 18 3.67 14.46 -6.95
C ASP A 18 4.28 13.45 -5.93
N GLY A 19 4.44 12.18 -6.33
CA GLY A 19 5.14 11.12 -5.60
C GLY A 19 4.26 10.27 -4.70
N TYR A 20 4.86 9.61 -3.69
CA TYR A 20 4.17 8.66 -2.78
C TYR A 20 2.86 9.17 -2.20
N VAL A 21 1.80 8.38 -2.36
CA VAL A 21 0.45 8.66 -1.85
C VAL A 21 -0.02 7.60 -0.86
N PHE A 22 0.05 6.34 -1.23
CA PHE A 22 -0.57 5.26 -0.46
C PHE A 22 0.31 4.03 -0.43
N GLY A 23 0.39 3.33 0.69
CA GLY A 23 1.20 2.12 0.81
C GLY A 23 0.96 1.45 2.15
N PRO A 24 1.85 0.56 2.62
CA PRO A 24 1.59 -0.25 3.81
C PRO A 24 1.33 0.59 5.07
N GLY A 25 2.00 1.74 5.21
CA GLY A 25 1.79 2.64 6.36
C GLY A 25 0.39 3.25 6.38
N VAL A 26 0.00 3.93 5.30
CA VAL A 26 -1.33 4.56 5.16
C VAL A 26 -2.43 3.50 5.23
N TYR A 27 -2.24 2.37 4.54
CA TYR A 27 -3.17 1.24 4.58
C TYR A 27 -3.41 0.73 6.00
N SER A 28 -2.34 0.43 6.75
CA SER A 28 -2.46 -0.07 8.13
C SER A 28 -3.14 0.94 9.05
N LEU A 29 -2.82 2.22 8.88
CA LEU A 29 -3.46 3.31 9.63
C LEU A 29 -4.97 3.39 9.35
N LEU A 30 -5.37 3.50 8.08
CA LEU A 30 -6.78 3.57 7.71
C LEU A 30 -7.53 2.31 8.16
N LYS A 31 -6.94 1.13 7.97
CA LYS A 31 -7.54 -0.12 8.42
C LYS A 31 -7.77 -0.13 9.93
N ARG A 32 -6.78 0.29 10.72
CA ARG A 32 -6.91 0.32 12.17
C ARG A 32 -7.90 1.39 12.63
N ILE A 33 -7.96 2.54 11.96
CA ILE A 33 -8.95 3.58 12.25
C ILE A 33 -10.38 3.08 12.03
N MET A 34 -10.63 2.28 10.99
CA MET A 34 -11.95 1.63 10.82
C MET A 34 -12.32 0.72 12.00
N GLU A 35 -11.32 0.10 12.65
CA GLU A 35 -11.53 -0.85 13.74
C GLU A 35 -11.70 -0.15 15.10
N VAL A 36 -10.97 0.95 15.34
CA VAL A 36 -10.91 1.61 16.67
C VAL A 36 -11.55 3.00 16.72
N GLY A 37 -11.92 3.57 15.57
CA GLY A 37 -12.65 4.84 15.47
C GLY A 37 -11.85 6.11 15.79
N THR A 38 -10.56 6.01 16.14
CA THR A 38 -9.70 7.18 16.38
C THR A 38 -8.30 7.02 15.81
N LEU A 39 -7.74 8.11 15.28
CA LEU A 39 -6.35 8.12 14.80
C LEU A 39 -5.34 7.91 15.93
N LYS A 40 -5.63 8.40 17.14
CA LYS A 40 -4.73 8.28 18.28
C LYS A 40 -4.53 6.82 18.69
N GLU A 41 -5.63 6.09 18.84
CA GLU A 41 -5.60 4.67 19.20
C GLU A 41 -4.98 3.83 18.08
N ALA A 42 -5.35 4.10 16.82
CA ALA A 42 -4.74 3.44 15.67
C ALA A 42 -3.22 3.65 15.61
N ALA A 43 -2.74 4.88 15.84
CA ALA A 43 -1.31 5.17 15.87
C ALA A 43 -0.61 4.42 17.02
N THR A 44 -1.23 4.41 18.21
CA THR A 44 -0.69 3.74 19.40
C THR A 44 -0.52 2.24 19.16
N GLU A 45 -1.54 1.59 18.62
CA GLU A 45 -1.49 0.14 18.33
C GLU A 45 -0.52 -0.23 17.22
N LEU A 46 -0.28 0.67 16.28
CA LEU A 46 0.71 0.49 15.22
C LEU A 46 2.13 0.89 15.65
N GLY A 47 2.35 1.25 16.92
CA GLY A 47 3.64 1.69 17.43
C GLY A 47 4.12 3.01 16.81
N MET A 48 3.20 3.83 16.32
CA MET A 48 3.47 5.11 15.67
C MET A 48 3.21 6.27 16.63
N SER A 49 4.04 7.31 16.58
CA SER A 49 3.67 8.57 17.23
C SER A 49 2.45 9.18 16.54
N TYR A 50 1.55 9.80 17.31
CA TYR A 50 0.39 10.49 16.77
C TYR A 50 0.76 11.52 15.69
N ARG A 51 1.83 12.29 15.91
CA ARG A 51 2.34 13.29 14.95
C ARG A 51 2.76 12.63 13.63
N TYR A 52 3.43 11.47 13.70
CA TYR A 52 3.83 10.74 12.51
C TYR A 52 2.60 10.22 11.75
N ALA A 53 1.65 9.60 12.45
CA ALA A 53 0.42 9.10 11.85
C ALA A 53 -0.39 10.20 11.16
N TRP A 54 -0.59 11.34 11.84
CA TRP A 54 -1.26 12.51 11.27
C TRP A 54 -0.53 13.03 10.02
N GLY A 55 0.79 13.19 10.09
CA GLY A 55 1.59 13.65 8.97
C GLY A 55 1.56 12.69 7.77
N LEU A 56 1.45 11.38 8.03
CA LEU A 56 1.35 10.37 6.98
C LEU A 56 0.03 10.49 6.21
N ILE A 57 -1.10 10.61 6.93
CA ILE A 57 -2.42 10.81 6.32
C ILE A 57 -2.45 12.13 5.56
N LYS A 58 -1.99 13.23 6.17
CA LYS A 58 -2.03 14.54 5.53
C LYS A 58 -1.23 14.59 4.23
N LYS A 59 -0.02 14.04 4.21
CA LYS A 59 0.77 13.94 2.97
C LYS A 59 0.06 13.13 1.88
N ALA A 60 -0.67 12.08 2.26
CA ALA A 60 -1.45 11.29 1.31
C ALA A 60 -2.63 12.10 0.76
N GLU A 61 -3.40 12.77 1.62
CA GLU A 61 -4.53 13.62 1.24
C GLU A 61 -4.10 14.79 0.35
N ASP A 62 -2.99 15.47 0.70
CA ASP A 62 -2.47 16.62 -0.05
C ASP A 62 -2.15 16.26 -1.51
N LYS A 63 -1.57 15.06 -1.72
CA LYS A 63 -1.22 14.56 -3.05
C LYS A 63 -2.39 13.94 -3.80
N LEU A 64 -3.43 13.53 -3.09
CA LEU A 64 -4.68 13.05 -3.68
C LEU A 64 -5.63 14.17 -4.07
N GLY A 65 -5.47 15.34 -3.45
CA GLY A 65 -6.44 16.44 -3.57
C GLY A 65 -7.77 16.16 -2.86
N GLU A 66 -7.88 15.06 -2.10
CA GLU A 66 -9.11 14.60 -1.46
C GLU A 66 -8.84 14.01 -0.07
N PRO A 67 -9.75 14.23 0.90
CA PRO A 67 -9.60 13.67 2.24
C PRO A 67 -9.85 12.16 2.27
N LEU A 68 -9.03 11.44 3.03
CA LEU A 68 -9.17 10.01 3.33
C LEU A 68 -9.90 9.80 4.67
N LEU A 69 -9.88 10.80 5.56
CA LEU A 69 -10.54 10.78 6.85
C LEU A 69 -11.48 11.98 7.07
N THR A 70 -12.61 11.73 7.72
CA THR A 70 -13.42 12.76 8.39
C THR A 70 -13.11 12.74 9.88
N ALA A 71 -12.71 13.89 10.42
CA ALA A 71 -12.41 14.03 11.84
C ALA A 71 -13.56 14.73 12.58
N HIS A 72 -13.97 14.16 13.71
CA HIS A 72 -14.95 14.77 14.61
C HIS A 72 -14.21 15.39 15.80
N LYS A 73 -14.47 16.67 16.09
CA LYS A 73 -13.91 17.31 17.29
C LYS A 73 -14.58 16.70 18.53
N GLY A 74 -13.77 16.21 19.46
CA GLY A 74 -14.25 15.85 20.80
C GLY A 74 -14.60 17.10 21.60
N GLY A 75 -15.59 17.00 22.50
CA GLY A 75 -15.98 18.06 23.42
C GLY A 75 -14.95 18.29 24.55
N ARG A 76 -15.37 19.04 25.60
CA ARG A 76 -14.50 19.44 26.74
C ARG A 76 -13.77 18.30 27.45
N SER A 77 -14.25 17.06 27.33
CA SER A 77 -13.65 15.87 27.94
C SER A 77 -12.61 15.17 27.05
N GLY A 78 -12.33 15.70 25.85
CA GLY A 78 -11.46 15.07 24.85
C GLY A 78 -12.14 13.92 24.10
N GLY A 79 -11.43 13.32 23.13
CA GLY A 79 -11.90 12.15 22.37
C GLY A 79 -12.51 12.47 21.00
N GLY A 80 -11.76 13.17 20.13
CA GLY A 80 -12.17 13.32 18.74
C GLY A 80 -12.12 11.98 17.99
N GLY A 81 -13.14 11.71 17.17
CA GLY A 81 -13.22 10.53 16.32
C GLY A 81 -12.58 10.74 14.95
N ALA A 82 -12.25 9.65 14.27
CA ALA A 82 -11.85 9.65 12.87
C ALA A 82 -12.57 8.51 12.15
N GLU A 83 -13.25 8.84 11.07
CA GLU A 83 -13.90 7.88 10.19
C GLU A 83 -13.31 7.98 8.78
N LEU A 84 -13.35 6.90 8.02
CA LEU A 84 -12.90 6.94 6.63
C LEU A 84 -13.96 7.61 5.77
N THR A 85 -13.52 8.50 4.89
CA THR A 85 -14.35 8.98 3.78
C THR A 85 -14.65 7.83 2.82
N GLU A 86 -15.62 8.02 1.92
CA GLU A 86 -15.85 7.06 0.83
C GLU A 86 -14.59 6.85 -0.01
N ARG A 87 -13.81 7.91 -0.26
CA ARG A 87 -12.52 7.80 -0.94
C ARG A 87 -11.51 6.97 -0.14
N GLY A 88 -11.42 7.18 1.17
CA GLY A 88 -10.60 6.38 2.08
C GLY A 88 -10.94 4.88 2.03
N LYS A 89 -12.24 4.55 2.02
CA LYS A 89 -12.72 3.16 1.91
C LYS A 89 -12.35 2.54 0.55
N GLN A 90 -12.54 3.28 -0.55
CA GLN A 90 -12.17 2.82 -1.89
C GLN A 90 -10.68 2.51 -1.99
N PHE A 91 -9.81 3.42 -1.54
CA PHE A 91 -8.36 3.22 -1.53
C PHE A 91 -7.95 1.99 -0.73
N LEU A 92 -8.60 1.75 0.41
CA LEU A 92 -8.33 0.58 1.25
C LEU A 92 -8.66 -0.73 0.51
N VAL A 93 -9.79 -0.77 -0.20
CA VAL A 93 -10.20 -1.93 -1.01
C VAL A 93 -9.29 -2.12 -2.23
N GLU A 94 -8.99 -1.05 -2.97
CA GLU A 94 -8.12 -1.09 -4.15
C GLU A 94 -6.71 -1.58 -3.80
N PHE A 95 -6.12 -1.02 -2.75
CA PHE A 95 -4.79 -1.42 -2.30
C PHE A 95 -4.75 -2.87 -1.80
N GLN A 96 -5.79 -3.32 -1.09
CA GLN A 96 -5.91 -4.71 -0.66
C GLN A 96 -5.98 -5.67 -1.86
N LYS A 97 -6.82 -5.37 -2.86
CA LYS A 97 -6.94 -6.18 -4.08
C LYS A 97 -5.60 -6.27 -4.83
N LEU A 98 -4.92 -5.13 -4.99
CA LEU A 98 -3.61 -5.07 -5.63
C LEU A 98 -2.59 -5.94 -4.88
N ARG A 99 -2.53 -5.82 -3.56
CA ARG A 99 -1.62 -6.61 -2.72
C ARG A 99 -1.89 -8.11 -2.88
N GLU A 100 -3.15 -8.54 -2.79
CA GLU A 100 -3.51 -9.96 -2.95
C GLU A 100 -3.19 -10.50 -4.35
N GLN A 101 -3.40 -9.69 -5.39
CA GLN A 101 -3.00 -10.06 -6.75
C GLN A 101 -1.49 -10.32 -6.82
N ILE A 102 -0.67 -9.45 -6.23
CA ILE A 102 0.80 -9.62 -6.25
C ILE A 102 1.23 -10.81 -5.36
N ILE A 103 0.58 -11.07 -4.22
CA ILE A 103 0.82 -12.28 -3.40
C ILE A 103 0.58 -13.55 -4.22
N ARG A 104 -0.58 -13.63 -4.89
CA ARG A 104 -0.96 -14.81 -5.69
C ARG A 104 0.07 -15.16 -6.77
N VAL A 105 0.75 -14.15 -7.29
CA VAL A 105 1.72 -14.29 -8.38
C VAL A 105 3.09 -14.68 -7.83
N THR A 106 3.53 -14.00 -6.78
CA THR A 106 4.82 -14.27 -6.14
C THR A 106 4.87 -15.66 -5.52
N GLN A 107 3.75 -16.20 -5.03
CA GLN A 107 3.67 -17.58 -4.54
C GLN A 107 3.85 -18.65 -5.63
N LYS A 108 3.54 -18.34 -6.89
CA LYS A 108 3.67 -19.29 -8.02
C LYS A 108 5.08 -19.36 -8.60
N ASN A 109 5.95 -18.39 -8.30
CA ASN A 109 7.35 -18.35 -8.79
C ASN A 109 8.31 -17.93 -7.66
N PRO A 110 8.64 -18.84 -6.73
CA PRO A 110 9.41 -18.52 -5.52
C PRO A 110 10.87 -18.10 -5.75
N GLN A 111 11.38 -18.16 -6.99
CA GLN A 111 12.83 -18.02 -7.29
C GLN A 111 13.26 -16.68 -7.89
N GLN A 112 12.36 -15.69 -8.06
CA GLN A 112 12.74 -14.38 -8.60
C GLN A 112 12.24 -13.24 -7.71
N PHE A 113 13.19 -12.57 -7.06
CA PHE A 113 12.99 -11.25 -6.45
C PHE A 113 13.17 -10.20 -7.53
N ILE A 114 12.26 -9.25 -7.67
CA ILE A 114 12.41 -8.10 -8.59
C ILE A 114 12.32 -6.82 -7.75
N ASN A 115 13.35 -6.00 -7.77
CA ASN A 115 13.36 -4.68 -7.13
C ASN A 115 13.16 -3.61 -8.22
N GLY A 116 12.08 -2.84 -8.13
CA GLY A 116 11.82 -1.76 -9.07
C GLY A 116 10.53 -0.99 -8.80
N ILE A 117 10.31 0.04 -9.61
CA ILE A 117 9.10 0.88 -9.59
C ILE A 117 8.12 0.35 -10.63
N VAL A 118 6.88 0.04 -10.22
CA VAL A 118 5.82 -0.30 -11.18
C VAL A 118 5.50 0.93 -12.02
N ARG A 119 5.66 0.82 -13.34
CA ARG A 119 5.37 1.86 -14.33
C ARG A 119 3.93 1.83 -14.78
N GLU A 120 3.40 0.64 -15.01
CA GLU A 120 2.06 0.48 -15.58
C GLU A 120 1.48 -0.86 -15.12
N ILE A 121 0.19 -0.85 -14.78
CA ILE A 121 -0.58 -2.06 -14.50
C ILE A 121 -1.74 -2.10 -15.48
N LYS A 122 -1.78 -3.13 -16.33
CA LYS A 122 -2.89 -3.38 -17.24
C LYS A 122 -3.73 -4.54 -16.73
N LEU A 123 -5.02 -4.27 -16.55
CA LEU A 123 -5.99 -5.27 -16.14
C LEU A 123 -6.73 -5.78 -17.38
N TYR A 124 -6.66 -7.09 -17.60
CA TYR A 124 -7.45 -7.78 -18.61
C TYR A 124 -8.39 -8.78 -17.90
N PRO A 125 -9.46 -9.25 -18.55
CA PRO A 125 -10.39 -10.21 -17.95
C PRO A 125 -9.72 -11.48 -17.39
N ASP A 126 -8.64 -11.90 -18.03
CA ASP A 126 -7.93 -13.17 -17.83
C ASP A 126 -6.45 -13.01 -17.45
N LYS A 127 -5.91 -11.78 -17.39
CA LYS A 127 -4.51 -11.56 -17.01
C LYS A 127 -4.28 -10.16 -16.42
N ILE A 128 -3.16 -10.02 -15.72
CA ILE A 128 -2.66 -8.73 -15.26
C ILE A 128 -1.28 -8.56 -15.89
N GLU A 129 -1.00 -7.44 -16.54
CA GLU A 129 0.37 -7.12 -16.94
C GLU A 129 0.91 -6.05 -16.02
N VAL A 130 2.06 -6.30 -15.41
CA VAL A 130 2.74 -5.34 -14.54
C VAL A 130 4.07 -5.00 -15.20
N ILE A 131 4.18 -3.76 -15.65
CA ILE A 131 5.41 -3.24 -16.25
C ILE A 131 6.19 -2.59 -15.11
N ILE A 132 7.41 -3.06 -14.86
CA ILE A 132 8.26 -2.59 -13.76
C ILE A 132 9.52 -1.97 -14.36
N ARG A 133 9.84 -0.74 -13.95
CA ARG A 133 11.18 -0.18 -14.13
C ARG A 133 12.07 -0.73 -13.04
N ILE A 134 12.98 -1.60 -13.44
CA ILE A 134 13.99 -2.20 -12.56
C ILE A 134 15.07 -1.16 -12.22
N ASP A 135 15.49 -1.13 -10.96
CA ASP A 135 16.54 -0.22 -10.50
C ASP A 135 17.90 -0.60 -11.12
N PRO A 136 18.76 0.38 -11.46
CA PRO A 136 20.10 0.12 -11.93
C PRO A 136 20.94 -0.49 -10.79
N GLY A 137 21.02 -1.82 -10.75
CA GLY A 137 21.68 -2.58 -9.68
C GLY A 137 20.96 -3.87 -9.30
N ASP A 138 19.74 -4.09 -9.80
CA ASP A 138 19.05 -5.37 -9.59
C ASP A 138 19.78 -6.52 -10.31
N ARG A 139 19.90 -7.66 -9.62
CA ARG A 139 20.60 -8.87 -10.09
C ARG A 139 19.65 -9.84 -10.81
N THR A 140 18.44 -9.42 -11.12
CA THR A 140 17.50 -10.18 -11.94
C THR A 140 18.07 -10.41 -13.34
N ARG A 141 17.80 -11.59 -13.93
CA ARG A 141 18.15 -11.87 -15.34
C ARG A 141 17.25 -11.12 -16.35
N LEU A 142 16.43 -10.19 -15.87
CA LEU A 142 15.52 -9.41 -16.69
C LEU A 142 16.26 -8.22 -17.28
N LYS A 143 16.16 -8.03 -18.59
CA LYS A 143 16.77 -6.89 -19.27
C LYS A 143 15.96 -5.62 -19.00
N LYS A 144 16.65 -4.48 -18.99
CA LYS A 144 16.03 -3.15 -18.92
C LYS A 144 14.98 -3.01 -20.03
N GLY A 145 13.71 -2.82 -19.66
CA GLY A 145 12.58 -2.70 -20.60
C GLY A 145 11.84 -4.01 -20.91
N GLU A 146 12.15 -5.13 -20.23
CA GLU A 146 11.36 -6.35 -20.35
C GLU A 146 10.03 -6.24 -19.58
N ASN A 147 8.95 -6.65 -20.26
CA ASN A 147 7.61 -6.71 -19.69
C ASN A 147 7.42 -8.02 -18.92
N VAL A 148 6.84 -7.96 -17.71
CA VAL A 148 6.45 -9.15 -16.97
C VAL A 148 4.94 -9.34 -17.12
N SER A 149 4.56 -10.30 -17.97
CA SER A 149 3.15 -10.69 -18.13
C SER A 149 2.78 -11.71 -17.06
N ILE A 150 1.73 -11.43 -16.31
CA ILE A 150 1.22 -12.30 -15.26
C ILE A 150 -0.11 -12.90 -15.73
N TYR A 151 -0.13 -14.22 -15.91
CA TYR A 151 -1.32 -14.94 -16.35
C TYR A 151 -2.17 -15.42 -15.17
N LYS A 152 -3.51 -15.28 -15.29
CA LYS A 152 -4.46 -15.97 -14.41
C LYS A 152 -4.64 -17.37 -14.96
N THR A 153 -4.36 -18.39 -14.15
CA THR A 153 -4.82 -19.78 -14.38
C THR A 153 -6.11 -19.98 -13.63
#